data_AF-A0A452SEV2-F1
#
_entry.id   AF-A0A452SEV2-F1
#
_cell.length_a   1.000
_cell.length_b   1.000
_cell.length_c   1.000
_cell.angle_alpha   90.00
_cell.angle_beta   90.00
_cell.angle_gamma   90.00
#
_symmetry.space_group_name_H-M   'P 1'
#
loop_
_entity.id
_entity.type
_entity.pdbx_description
1 polymer ?
#
loop_
_entity_poly.entity_id
_entity_poly.type
_entity_poly.pdbx_seq_one_letter_code
_entity_poly.pdbx_strand_id
1 'polypeptide(L)'
;PRSPSQGPGQPPVAGGDAVLAVGFILLFLLMLVERFSVSLRVIPPVHPGETVFLPRRQPLHYILDHSPLKPRSALEGLFLSCPPAQQLSFLRTGLLSNLYLHPRDCPVALLQWLFQLLTWPPETSSGAFSLLWDLSVDGLFHQSDGDKRWWCPSLQEVMEAFHSLGARSPALGPEGPCQSSERVLENDLSRSWSQQQDSPPETALDSSLNYICKFLALCAVAQPAVYTDRELLNLIELLCRAGLDAGLRLLPKTDLQQLLLLLLENIREWPGKLQQLCRTLSKVSDHHHNLLALVQFFLDVTSRSRQLRSQLSLVVIAQMLDQQDTLPLWQEKAQLSSLSQLLSLMRPSSLRQYLGSETLPPCQEHQPKASAELDHKACYLCHSLLTLAGVVVSCQDITPDQWGELQLLCMQLDRHISTHIRESPQAMHRTRLKDLAAQTYIRWQDLLAHCQPQAQYFSPWKD
;
A
#
# COMPACT_ATOMS: atom_id res chain seq x y z
N PRO A 1 68.47 -3.19 -72.43
CA PRO A 1 67.03 -3.21 -72.81
C PRO A 1 66.17 -3.79 -71.67
N ARG A 2 65.42 -2.89 -70.99
CA ARG A 2 64.20 -3.07 -70.18
C ARG A 2 64.06 -4.31 -69.25
N SER A 3 64.01 -4.02 -67.95
CA SER A 3 63.16 -4.67 -66.91
C SER A 3 61.65 -4.37 -67.16
N PRO A 4 60.64 -4.92 -66.41
CA PRO A 4 60.67 -5.52 -65.06
C PRO A 4 59.72 -6.74 -64.79
N SER A 5 59.85 -7.38 -63.63
CA SER A 5 58.79 -7.46 -62.60
C SER A 5 59.20 -8.36 -61.42
N GLN A 6 59.18 -7.76 -60.22
CA GLN A 6 59.19 -8.42 -58.92
C GLN A 6 57.75 -8.80 -58.55
N GLY A 7 57.58 -9.97 -57.93
CA GLY A 7 56.42 -10.29 -57.09
C GLY A 7 56.95 -10.80 -55.74
N PRO A 8 56.72 -10.11 -54.61
CA PRO A 8 57.21 -10.51 -53.30
C PRO A 8 56.27 -11.50 -52.61
N GLY A 9 56.85 -12.36 -51.78
CA GLY A 9 56.15 -13.37 -50.99
C GLY A 9 55.13 -12.79 -50.01
N GLN A 10 54.08 -13.58 -49.78
CA GLN A 10 53.12 -13.37 -48.70
C GLN A 10 53.81 -13.52 -47.33
N PRO A 11 53.59 -12.59 -46.38
CA PRO A 11 53.87 -12.82 -44.96
C PRO A 11 52.67 -13.53 -44.28
N PRO A 12 52.88 -14.18 -43.12
CA PRO A 12 51.88 -15.01 -42.47
C PRO A 12 50.77 -14.18 -41.79
N VAL A 13 49.60 -14.80 -41.70
CA VAL A 13 48.35 -14.29 -41.15
C VAL A 13 48.47 -14.01 -39.65
N ALA A 14 48.60 -12.74 -39.28
CA ALA A 14 48.55 -12.24 -37.90
C ALA A 14 47.10 -12.07 -37.38
N GLY A 15 46.24 -13.07 -37.59
CA GLY A 15 44.81 -13.01 -37.24
C GLY A 15 44.44 -13.72 -35.93
N GLY A 16 45.26 -14.68 -35.47
CA GLY A 16 44.94 -15.53 -34.30
C GLY A 16 45.19 -14.86 -32.94
N ASP A 17 46.24 -14.05 -32.83
CA ASP A 17 46.66 -13.47 -31.54
C ASP A 17 45.76 -12.33 -31.05
N ALA A 18 45.14 -11.58 -31.97
CA ALA A 18 44.22 -10.50 -31.61
C ALA A 18 42.91 -11.04 -31.00
N VAL A 19 42.40 -12.18 -31.48
CA VAL A 19 41.17 -12.80 -30.97
C VAL A 19 41.39 -13.40 -29.58
N LEU A 20 42.55 -14.03 -29.35
CA LEU A 20 42.93 -14.53 -28.03
C LEU A 20 43.19 -13.40 -27.03
N ALA A 21 43.82 -12.30 -27.45
CA ALA A 21 44.04 -11.13 -26.62
C ALA A 21 42.73 -10.44 -26.21
N VAL A 22 41.77 -10.29 -27.15
CA VAL A 22 40.44 -9.74 -26.84
C VAL A 22 39.68 -10.67 -25.89
N GLY A 23 39.74 -11.99 -26.10
CA GLY A 23 39.15 -12.97 -25.19
C GLY A 23 39.73 -12.89 -23.78
N PHE A 24 41.05 -12.72 -23.65
CA PHE A 24 41.72 -12.58 -22.35
C PHE A 24 41.39 -11.26 -21.65
N ILE A 25 41.30 -10.15 -22.40
CA ILE A 25 40.86 -8.86 -21.88
C ILE A 25 39.40 -8.90 -21.43
N LEU A 26 38.52 -9.57 -22.18
CA LEU A 26 37.11 -9.73 -21.81
C LEU A 26 36.97 -10.57 -20.54
N LEU A 27 37.74 -11.67 -20.43
CA LEU A 27 37.75 -12.52 -19.25
C LEU A 27 38.33 -11.78 -18.03
N PHE A 28 39.38 -10.99 -18.23
CA PHE A 28 39.97 -10.15 -17.19
C PHE A 28 39.02 -9.03 -16.76
N LEU A 29 38.29 -8.40 -17.69
CA LEU A 29 37.24 -7.43 -17.40
C LEU A 29 36.06 -8.06 -16.67
N LEU A 30 35.61 -9.26 -17.07
CA LEU A 30 34.59 -10.03 -16.35
C LEU A 30 35.05 -10.38 -14.94
N MET A 31 36.29 -10.85 -14.78
CA MET A 31 36.88 -11.11 -13.47
C MET A 31 37.06 -9.85 -12.63
N LEU A 32 37.36 -8.69 -13.24
CA LEU A 32 37.39 -7.39 -12.56
C LEU A 32 35.98 -6.97 -12.16
N VAL A 33 35.01 -7.05 -13.06
CA VAL A 33 33.61 -6.75 -12.76
C VAL A 33 33.08 -7.68 -11.69
N GLU A 34 33.52 -8.94 -11.62
CA GLU A 34 33.14 -9.87 -10.54
C GLU A 34 33.91 -9.57 -9.23
N ARG A 35 35.21 -9.23 -9.30
CA ARG A 35 36.02 -8.80 -8.13
C ARG A 35 35.57 -7.48 -7.53
N PHE A 36 35.10 -6.57 -8.37
CA PHE A 36 34.67 -5.21 -8.02
C PHE A 36 33.14 -5.04 -8.08
N SER A 37 32.39 -6.11 -8.37
CA SER A 37 30.94 -6.18 -8.17
C SER A 37 30.68 -6.20 -6.68
N VAL A 38 30.59 -5.01 -6.11
CA VAL A 38 30.00 -4.82 -4.81
C VAL A 38 28.51 -5.08 -4.99
N SER A 39 28.01 -6.23 -4.52
CA SER A 39 26.58 -6.42 -4.28
C SER A 39 26.17 -5.40 -3.21
N LEU A 40 25.82 -4.19 -3.64
CA LEU A 40 25.39 -3.10 -2.77
C LEU A 40 24.10 -3.52 -2.09
N ARG A 41 24.20 -3.97 -0.84
CA ARG A 41 23.03 -4.25 0.00
C ARG A 41 22.45 -2.90 0.41
N VAL A 42 21.49 -2.41 -0.36
CA VAL A 42 20.77 -1.14 -0.13
C VAL A 42 19.42 -1.46 0.50
N ILE A 43 18.95 -0.61 1.41
CA ILE A 43 17.58 -0.70 1.94
C ILE A 43 16.61 -0.44 0.78
N PRO A 44 15.66 -1.35 0.48
CA PRO A 44 14.70 -1.16 -0.60
C PRO A 44 13.90 0.14 -0.40
N PRO A 45 13.74 0.98 -1.44
CA PRO A 45 12.95 2.21 -1.34
C PRO A 45 11.44 1.94 -1.29
N VAL A 46 10.99 0.77 -1.75
CA VAL A 46 9.58 0.36 -1.81
C VAL A 46 9.38 -0.87 -0.94
N HIS A 47 8.20 -0.99 -0.34
CA HIS A 47 7.82 -2.14 0.46
C HIS A 47 7.75 -3.43 -0.40
N PRO A 48 8.02 -4.62 0.17
CA PRO A 48 7.99 -5.86 -0.60
C PRO A 48 6.58 -6.16 -1.16
N GLY A 49 5.54 -5.76 -0.43
CA GLY A 49 4.14 -6.00 -0.77
C GLY A 49 3.64 -7.34 -0.25
N GLU A 50 2.34 -7.56 -0.40
CA GLU A 50 1.63 -8.80 -0.07
C GLU A 50 1.03 -9.42 -1.33
N THR A 51 0.76 -10.72 -1.30
CA THR A 51 0.05 -11.42 -2.39
C THR A 51 -1.45 -11.38 -2.15
N VAL A 52 -2.09 -10.26 -2.46
CA VAL A 52 -3.49 -10.00 -2.12
C VAL A 52 -4.39 -10.42 -3.28
N PHE A 53 -4.06 -9.97 -4.49
CA PHE A 53 -4.79 -10.27 -5.71
C PHE A 53 -4.05 -11.30 -6.55
N LEU A 54 -4.78 -12.27 -7.10
CA LEU A 54 -4.25 -13.22 -8.07
C LEU A 54 -4.59 -12.80 -9.50
N PRO A 55 -3.66 -12.99 -10.47
CA PRO A 55 -3.95 -12.74 -11.87
C PRO A 55 -5.14 -13.57 -12.33
N ARG A 56 -6.23 -12.88 -12.68
CA ARG A 56 -7.48 -13.51 -13.06
C ARG A 56 -7.51 -13.82 -14.56
N ARG A 57 -8.05 -14.99 -14.92
CA ARG A 57 -8.21 -15.40 -16.34
C ARG A 57 -9.59 -15.12 -16.94
N GLN A 58 -10.65 -14.98 -16.13
CA GLN A 58 -12.02 -14.71 -16.60
C GLN A 58 -12.80 -13.88 -15.57
N PRO A 59 -13.59 -12.86 -15.96
CA PRO A 59 -14.51 -12.14 -15.07
C PRO A 59 -15.61 -13.06 -14.52
N LEU A 60 -16.20 -12.75 -13.36
CA LEU A 60 -17.35 -13.52 -12.84
C LEU A 60 -18.54 -13.08 -13.69
N HIS A 61 -19.36 -14.03 -14.15
CA HIS A 61 -20.55 -13.73 -14.91
C HIS A 61 -21.61 -13.08 -14.00
N TYR A 62 -21.55 -11.76 -13.86
CA TYR A 62 -22.59 -10.99 -13.18
C TYR A 62 -23.71 -10.66 -14.15
N ILE A 63 -24.87 -11.26 -13.91
CA ILE A 63 -26.09 -11.03 -14.67
C ILE A 63 -26.92 -10.01 -13.89
N LEU A 64 -27.47 -9.00 -14.60
CA LEU A 64 -28.42 -8.07 -14.02
C LEU A 64 -29.65 -8.85 -13.53
N ASP A 65 -29.89 -8.83 -12.22
CA ASP A 65 -31.12 -9.38 -11.66
C ASP A 65 -32.30 -8.47 -12.02
N HIS A 66 -33.04 -8.90 -13.04
CA HIS A 66 -34.21 -8.20 -13.57
C HIS A 66 -35.52 -8.71 -12.92
N SER A 67 -35.46 -9.69 -12.01
CA SER A 67 -36.64 -10.21 -11.32
C SER A 67 -37.45 -9.15 -10.55
N PRO A 68 -36.86 -8.09 -9.97
CA PRO A 68 -37.64 -7.04 -9.31
C PRO A 68 -38.05 -5.89 -10.26
N LEU A 69 -37.64 -5.90 -11.54
CA LEU A 69 -37.77 -4.76 -12.44
C LEU A 69 -39.01 -4.87 -13.33
N LYS A 70 -39.82 -3.80 -13.36
CA LYS A 70 -40.90 -3.64 -14.33
C LYS A 70 -40.49 -2.58 -15.37
N PRO A 71 -40.52 -2.90 -16.67
CA PRO A 71 -40.12 -1.95 -17.70
C PRO A 71 -41.08 -0.77 -17.74
N ARG A 72 -40.53 0.46 -17.77
CA ARG A 72 -41.26 1.73 -17.85
C ARG A 72 -41.41 2.21 -19.29
N SER A 73 -40.60 1.70 -20.19
CA SER A 73 -40.64 2.00 -21.62
C SER A 73 -40.41 0.75 -22.46
N ALA A 74 -40.77 0.80 -23.74
CA ALA A 74 -40.50 -0.30 -24.68
C ALA A 74 -38.98 -0.55 -24.83
N LEU A 75 -38.16 0.51 -24.82
CA LEU A 75 -36.71 0.41 -24.95
C LEU A 75 -36.08 -0.21 -23.69
N GLU A 76 -36.59 0.13 -22.50
CA GLU A 76 -36.21 -0.52 -21.25
C GLU A 76 -36.65 -2.00 -21.23
N GLY A 77 -37.85 -2.30 -21.75
CA GLY A 77 -38.31 -3.67 -21.92
C GLY A 77 -37.38 -4.51 -22.79
N LEU A 78 -36.90 -3.93 -23.90
CA LEU A 78 -35.89 -4.58 -24.74
C LEU A 78 -34.60 -4.83 -23.97
N PHE A 79 -34.05 -3.83 -23.28
CA PHE A 79 -32.84 -3.97 -22.46
C PHE A 79 -32.96 -5.10 -21.42
N LEU A 80 -34.06 -5.14 -20.66
CA LEU A 80 -34.27 -6.15 -19.62
C LEU A 80 -34.45 -7.57 -20.19
N SER A 81 -34.97 -7.69 -21.41
CA SER A 81 -35.14 -8.97 -22.11
C SER A 81 -33.91 -9.45 -22.90
N CYS A 82 -32.93 -8.57 -23.12
CA CYS A 82 -31.73 -8.88 -23.90
C CYS A 82 -30.74 -9.81 -23.15
N PRO A 83 -29.97 -10.65 -23.86
CA PRO A 83 -28.88 -11.40 -23.26
C PRO A 83 -27.75 -10.46 -22.76
N PRO A 84 -26.89 -10.90 -21.81
CA PRO A 84 -25.88 -10.05 -21.18
C PRO A 84 -24.95 -9.32 -22.16
N ALA A 85 -24.55 -9.95 -23.26
CA ALA A 85 -23.68 -9.32 -24.27
C ALA A 85 -24.37 -8.10 -24.93
N GLN A 86 -25.68 -8.18 -25.17
CA GLN A 86 -26.45 -7.07 -25.71
C GLN A 86 -26.71 -6.00 -24.63
N GLN A 87 -26.93 -6.38 -23.37
CA GLN A 87 -27.01 -5.43 -22.26
C GLN A 87 -25.73 -4.60 -22.11
N LEU A 88 -24.55 -5.21 -22.26
CA LEU A 88 -23.27 -4.49 -22.30
C LEU A 88 -23.14 -3.56 -23.52
N SER A 89 -23.75 -3.91 -24.65
CA SER A 89 -23.80 -3.02 -25.81
C SER A 89 -24.61 -1.75 -25.53
N PHE A 90 -25.68 -1.84 -24.72
CA PHE A 90 -26.45 -0.66 -24.30
C PHE A 90 -25.61 0.28 -23.44
N LEU A 91 -24.75 -0.27 -22.57
CA LEU A 91 -23.79 0.52 -21.79
C LEU A 91 -22.78 1.22 -22.72
N ARG A 92 -22.16 0.46 -23.63
CA ARG A 92 -21.11 0.97 -24.54
C ARG A 92 -21.60 2.03 -25.53
N THR A 93 -22.87 1.94 -25.91
CA THR A 93 -23.51 2.89 -26.86
C THR A 93 -24.12 4.11 -26.17
N GLY A 94 -24.09 4.18 -24.83
CA GLY A 94 -24.71 5.27 -24.06
C GLY A 94 -26.24 5.22 -23.99
N LEU A 95 -26.87 4.14 -24.49
CA LEU A 95 -28.33 3.97 -24.44
C LEU A 95 -28.84 3.87 -23.01
N LEU A 96 -28.05 3.32 -22.08
CA LEU A 96 -28.41 3.28 -20.65
C LEU A 96 -28.50 4.67 -20.03
N SER A 97 -27.61 5.59 -20.40
CA SER A 97 -27.68 6.98 -19.94
C SER A 97 -29.01 7.60 -20.37
N ASN A 98 -29.45 7.39 -21.61
CA ASN A 98 -30.72 7.92 -22.11
C ASN A 98 -31.94 7.34 -21.37
N LEU A 99 -31.85 6.10 -20.89
CA LEU A 99 -32.93 5.44 -20.16
C LEU A 99 -33.05 5.90 -18.71
N TYR A 100 -31.93 6.13 -18.04
CA TYR A 100 -31.86 6.21 -16.57
C TYR A 100 -31.31 7.53 -16.02
N LEU A 101 -30.69 8.37 -16.84
CA LEU A 101 -30.29 9.73 -16.46
C LEU A 101 -31.53 10.64 -16.46
N HIS A 102 -31.83 11.36 -15.37
CA HIS A 102 -32.99 12.23 -15.11
C HIS A 102 -34.27 11.59 -14.49
N PRO A 103 -34.63 10.30 -14.70
CA PRO A 103 -35.69 9.66 -13.93
C PRO A 103 -35.40 9.64 -12.43
N ARG A 104 -36.36 10.08 -11.61
CA ARG A 104 -36.26 10.19 -10.14
C ARG A 104 -36.07 8.86 -9.39
N ASP A 105 -36.14 7.72 -10.07
CA ASP A 105 -36.15 6.39 -9.47
C ASP A 105 -35.26 5.43 -10.28
N CYS A 106 -33.94 5.60 -10.23
CA CYS A 106 -33.01 4.63 -10.78
C CYS A 106 -33.10 3.30 -9.99
N PRO A 107 -33.31 2.15 -10.65
CA PRO A 107 -33.43 0.88 -9.94
C PRO A 107 -32.13 0.48 -9.23
N VAL A 108 -32.22 0.06 -7.97
CA VAL A 108 -31.06 -0.39 -7.18
C VAL A 108 -30.30 -1.54 -7.87
N ALA A 109 -31.02 -2.49 -8.47
CA ALA A 109 -30.41 -3.61 -9.19
C ALA A 109 -29.50 -3.16 -10.34
N LEU A 110 -29.83 -2.03 -11.00
CA LEU A 110 -28.98 -1.47 -12.05
C LEU A 110 -27.69 -0.87 -11.44
N LEU A 111 -27.80 -0.14 -10.34
CA LEU A 111 -26.64 0.45 -9.66
C LEU A 111 -25.69 -0.64 -9.12
N GLN A 112 -26.25 -1.70 -8.54
CA GLN A 112 -25.50 -2.88 -8.10
C GLN A 112 -24.78 -3.54 -9.28
N TRP A 113 -25.47 -3.74 -10.41
CA TRP A 113 -24.88 -4.30 -11.61
C TRP A 113 -23.74 -3.43 -12.16
N LEU A 114 -23.93 -2.11 -12.27
CA LEU A 114 -22.89 -1.18 -12.70
C LEU A 114 -21.68 -1.20 -11.75
N PHE A 115 -21.90 -1.30 -10.44
CA PHE A 115 -20.82 -1.43 -9.46
C PHE A 115 -20.03 -2.74 -9.67
N GLN A 116 -20.71 -3.86 -9.94
CA GLN A 116 -20.01 -5.12 -10.26
C GLN A 116 -19.22 -5.04 -11.58
N LEU A 117 -19.71 -4.30 -12.57
CA LEU A 117 -18.99 -4.05 -13.82
C LEU A 117 -17.70 -3.23 -13.63
N LEU A 118 -17.47 -2.60 -12.47
CA LEU A 118 -16.18 -1.97 -12.17
C LEU A 118 -15.04 -2.99 -12.09
N THR A 119 -15.35 -4.27 -11.90
CA THR A 119 -14.37 -5.37 -11.84
C THR A 119 -14.05 -5.99 -13.20
N TRP A 120 -14.67 -5.47 -14.27
CA TRP A 120 -14.48 -5.94 -15.64
C TRP A 120 -13.29 -5.23 -16.33
N PRO A 121 -12.86 -5.71 -17.51
CA PRO A 121 -11.81 -5.08 -18.30
C PRO A 121 -12.05 -3.57 -18.50
N PRO A 122 -10.98 -2.77 -18.66
CA PRO A 122 -11.03 -1.30 -18.64
C PRO A 122 -12.02 -0.69 -19.63
N GLU A 123 -12.27 -1.35 -20.76
CA GLU A 123 -13.24 -0.91 -21.78
C GLU A 123 -14.68 -0.90 -21.25
N THR A 124 -14.98 -1.76 -20.28
CA THR A 124 -16.32 -1.89 -19.69
C THR A 124 -16.41 -1.17 -18.35
N SER A 125 -15.38 -1.31 -17.49
CA SER A 125 -15.38 -0.69 -16.17
C SER A 125 -15.34 0.84 -16.22
N SER A 126 -14.66 1.44 -17.21
CA SER A 126 -14.68 2.89 -17.40
C SER A 126 -16.09 3.41 -17.73
N GLY A 127 -16.78 2.78 -18.68
CA GLY A 127 -18.15 3.18 -19.04
C GLY A 127 -19.15 2.92 -17.91
N ALA A 128 -18.99 1.81 -17.19
CA ALA A 128 -19.79 1.51 -16.02
C ALA A 128 -19.59 2.53 -14.90
N PHE A 129 -18.33 2.93 -14.62
CA PHE A 129 -18.00 3.96 -13.65
C PHE A 129 -18.61 5.31 -14.02
N SER A 130 -18.44 5.77 -15.27
CA SER A 130 -19.00 7.04 -15.72
C SER A 130 -20.52 7.08 -15.54
N LEU A 131 -21.25 6.06 -15.99
CA LEU A 131 -22.69 6.01 -15.83
C LEU A 131 -23.11 5.92 -14.35
N LEU A 132 -22.44 5.06 -13.56
CA LEU A 132 -22.74 4.92 -12.13
C LEU A 132 -22.54 6.24 -11.39
N TRP A 133 -21.46 6.95 -11.70
CA TRP A 133 -21.16 8.26 -11.15
C TRP A 133 -22.22 9.28 -11.52
N ASP A 134 -22.55 9.39 -12.82
CA ASP A 134 -23.53 10.35 -13.33
C ASP A 134 -24.92 10.12 -12.72
N LEU A 135 -25.39 8.87 -12.66
CA LEU A 135 -26.67 8.51 -12.04
C LEU A 135 -26.70 8.87 -10.54
N SER A 136 -25.57 8.69 -9.86
CA SER A 136 -25.47 8.94 -8.43
C SER A 136 -25.44 10.45 -8.12
N VAL A 137 -24.72 11.23 -8.92
CA VAL A 137 -24.64 12.68 -8.80
C VAL A 137 -25.96 13.34 -9.23
N ASP A 138 -26.60 12.88 -10.30
CA ASP A 138 -27.93 13.34 -10.71
C ASP A 138 -28.97 13.07 -9.61
N GLY A 139 -28.91 11.87 -9.02
CA GLY A 139 -29.75 11.48 -7.89
C GLY A 139 -29.61 12.41 -6.68
N LEU A 140 -28.39 12.87 -6.37
CA LEU A 140 -28.13 13.85 -5.30
C LEU A 140 -28.84 15.19 -5.54
N PHE A 141 -28.70 15.75 -6.75
CA PHE A 141 -29.28 17.06 -7.07
C PHE A 141 -30.81 17.05 -7.07
N HIS A 142 -31.42 15.87 -7.26
CA HIS A 142 -32.86 15.70 -7.31
C HIS A 142 -33.50 15.22 -5.99
N GLN A 143 -32.74 15.12 -4.89
CA GLN A 143 -33.31 14.80 -3.57
C GLN A 143 -34.17 15.96 -3.06
N SER A 144 -35.48 15.76 -2.96
CA SER A 144 -36.36 16.61 -2.14
C SER A 144 -36.21 16.26 -0.67
N ASP A 145 -36.40 17.25 0.21
CA ASP A 145 -36.09 17.33 1.66
C ASP A 145 -36.75 16.26 2.60
N GLY A 146 -37.19 15.12 2.06
CA GLY A 146 -37.85 14.06 2.81
C GLY A 146 -37.56 12.68 2.25
N ASP A 147 -36.57 12.01 2.84
CA ASP A 147 -36.56 10.56 3.08
C ASP A 147 -36.25 9.59 1.92
N LYS A 148 -35.61 10.04 0.84
CA LYS A 148 -35.02 9.10 -0.14
C LYS A 148 -33.54 8.83 0.16
N ARG A 149 -33.27 7.66 0.72
CA ARG A 149 -31.91 7.15 0.89
C ARG A 149 -31.31 6.82 -0.47
N TRP A 150 -30.16 7.41 -0.75
CA TRP A 150 -29.32 7.02 -1.87
C TRP A 150 -28.78 5.60 -1.62
N TRP A 151 -28.77 4.76 -2.65
CA TRP A 151 -28.05 3.49 -2.65
C TRP A 151 -26.54 3.67 -2.51
N CYS A 152 -25.96 3.10 -1.45
CA CYS A 152 -24.53 2.86 -1.32
C CYS A 152 -24.29 1.35 -1.30
N PRO A 153 -23.14 0.86 -1.81
CA PRO A 153 -22.82 -0.55 -1.78
C PRO A 153 -22.58 -1.00 -0.33
N SER A 154 -23.19 -2.10 0.08
CA SER A 154 -22.93 -2.75 1.36
C SER A 154 -21.49 -3.27 1.44
N LEU A 155 -20.99 -3.48 2.67
CA LEU A 155 -19.68 -4.10 2.88
C LEU A 155 -19.56 -5.45 2.14
N GLN A 156 -20.64 -6.23 2.07
CA GLN A 156 -20.65 -7.50 1.35
C GLN A 156 -20.44 -7.31 -0.16
N GLU A 157 -21.14 -6.36 -0.78
CA GLU A 157 -20.97 -6.07 -2.22
C GLU A 157 -19.57 -5.57 -2.53
N VAL A 158 -18.96 -4.76 -1.65
CA VAL A 158 -17.56 -4.35 -1.78
C VAL A 158 -16.62 -5.54 -1.67
N MET A 159 -16.82 -6.43 -0.69
CA MET A 159 -16.02 -7.65 -0.57
C MET A 159 -16.16 -8.52 -1.82
N GLU A 160 -17.37 -8.73 -2.34
CA GLU A 160 -17.61 -9.50 -3.56
C GLU A 160 -16.90 -8.89 -4.79
N ALA A 161 -16.88 -7.57 -4.90
CA ALA A 161 -16.12 -6.88 -5.95
C ALA A 161 -14.61 -7.14 -5.82
N PHE A 162 -14.06 -7.12 -4.60
CA PHE A 162 -12.64 -7.42 -4.36
C PHE A 162 -12.32 -8.90 -4.67
N HIS A 163 -13.18 -9.84 -4.26
CA HIS A 163 -13.05 -11.25 -4.62
C HIS A 163 -13.11 -11.45 -6.15
N SER A 164 -13.96 -10.68 -6.84
CA SER A 164 -14.03 -10.67 -8.30
C SER A 164 -12.75 -10.13 -8.96
N LEU A 165 -12.04 -9.22 -8.30
CA LEU A 165 -10.72 -8.77 -8.74
C LEU A 165 -9.60 -9.78 -8.41
N GLY A 166 -9.92 -10.88 -7.71
CA GLY A 166 -8.98 -11.94 -7.35
C GLY A 166 -8.43 -11.86 -5.93
N ALA A 167 -9.06 -11.09 -5.04
CA ALA A 167 -8.65 -11.00 -3.64
C ALA A 167 -8.78 -12.35 -2.91
N ARG A 168 -7.74 -12.73 -2.15
CA ARG A 168 -7.77 -13.91 -1.27
C ARG A 168 -8.59 -13.62 0.00
N SER A 169 -9.47 -14.55 0.36
CA SER A 169 -10.11 -14.53 1.69
C SER A 169 -9.18 -15.18 2.71
N PRO A 170 -8.88 -14.52 3.85
CA PRO A 170 -8.07 -15.13 4.91
C PRO A 170 -8.79 -16.28 5.64
N ALA A 171 -10.11 -16.41 5.48
CA ALA A 171 -10.92 -17.45 6.13
C ALA A 171 -10.91 -18.79 5.37
N LEU A 172 -10.39 -18.81 4.14
CA LEU A 172 -10.20 -20.01 3.36
C LEU A 172 -8.69 -20.23 3.31
N GLY A 173 -8.21 -21.31 3.93
CA GLY A 173 -6.83 -21.75 3.75
C GLY A 173 -6.52 -22.03 2.27
N PRO A 174 -5.35 -22.60 1.94
CA PRO A 174 -5.10 -23.11 0.61
C PRO A 174 -5.94 -24.38 0.37
N GLU A 175 -7.26 -24.28 0.41
CA GLU A 175 -8.19 -25.35 0.11
C GLU A 175 -8.60 -25.24 -1.35
N GLY A 176 -8.03 -26.14 -2.15
CA GLY A 176 -8.67 -26.89 -3.24
C GLY A 176 -9.35 -26.11 -4.39
N PRO A 177 -9.48 -26.71 -5.57
CA PRO A 177 -10.33 -26.15 -6.61
C PRO A 177 -11.78 -26.16 -6.09
N CYS A 178 -12.32 -25.00 -5.73
CA CYS A 178 -13.74 -24.84 -5.45
C CYS A 178 -14.53 -25.18 -6.72
N GLN A 179 -14.88 -26.47 -6.85
CA GLN A 179 -15.91 -26.95 -7.75
C GLN A 179 -17.26 -26.52 -7.18
N SER A 180 -17.69 -25.31 -7.51
CA SER A 180 -19.10 -24.95 -7.44
C SER A 180 -19.58 -24.59 -8.84
N SER A 181 -20.15 -25.60 -9.49
CA SER A 181 -20.92 -25.54 -10.74
C SER A 181 -20.17 -25.16 -12.02
N GLU A 182 -19.02 -25.78 -12.25
CA GLU A 182 -18.44 -25.94 -13.59
C GLU A 182 -19.20 -27.06 -14.34
N ARG A 183 -20.45 -26.79 -14.73
CA ARG A 183 -21.08 -27.53 -15.82
C ARG A 183 -21.12 -26.64 -17.05
N VAL A 184 -20.03 -26.76 -17.81
CA VAL A 184 -19.94 -26.71 -19.27
C VAL A 184 -21.05 -25.90 -19.95
N LEU A 185 -20.74 -24.65 -20.24
CA LEU A 185 -21.05 -24.09 -21.55
C LEU A 185 -19.89 -23.16 -21.93
N GLU A 186 -18.85 -23.75 -22.54
CA GLU A 186 -17.88 -22.98 -23.32
C GLU A 186 -18.65 -22.29 -24.45
N ASN A 187 -19.12 -21.07 -24.20
CA ASN A 187 -19.77 -20.23 -25.22
C ASN A 187 -18.70 -19.45 -25.98
N ASP A 188 -18.95 -19.24 -27.28
CA ASP A 188 -18.10 -18.56 -28.28
C ASP A 188 -17.53 -17.18 -27.87
N LEU A 189 -18.07 -16.56 -26.81
CA LEU A 189 -17.54 -15.34 -26.21
C LEU A 189 -16.10 -15.52 -25.69
N SER A 190 -15.78 -16.68 -25.12
CA SER A 190 -14.45 -16.96 -24.54
C SER A 190 -13.30 -16.82 -25.55
N ARG A 191 -13.57 -17.05 -26.84
CA ARG A 191 -12.57 -16.99 -27.91
C ARG A 191 -12.33 -15.56 -28.41
N SER A 192 -13.31 -14.68 -28.28
CA SER A 192 -13.16 -13.27 -28.66
C SER A 192 -12.45 -12.45 -27.57
N TRP A 193 -12.64 -12.81 -26.29
CA TRP A 193 -12.03 -12.10 -25.15
C TRP A 193 -10.55 -12.38 -24.96
N SER A 194 -10.08 -13.61 -25.26
CA SER A 194 -8.66 -13.97 -25.12
C SER A 194 -7.73 -13.26 -26.10
N GLN A 195 -8.27 -12.66 -27.17
CA GLN A 195 -7.49 -11.94 -28.19
C GLN A 195 -7.32 -10.45 -27.90
N GLN A 196 -7.94 -9.90 -26.84
CA GLN A 196 -8.10 -8.45 -26.66
C GLN A 196 -7.52 -7.92 -25.33
N GLN A 197 -6.55 -8.62 -24.72
CA GLN A 197 -5.79 -8.10 -23.57
C GLN A 197 -4.57 -7.31 -24.05
N ASP A 198 -4.78 -6.04 -24.40
CA ASP A 198 -3.68 -5.13 -24.77
C ASP A 198 -3.06 -4.40 -23.56
N SER A 199 -3.71 -4.41 -22.39
CA SER A 199 -3.24 -3.74 -21.17
C SER A 199 -2.61 -4.72 -20.15
N PRO A 200 -1.52 -4.33 -19.46
CA PRO A 200 -0.93 -5.17 -18.42
C PRO A 200 -1.92 -5.36 -17.26
N PRO A 201 -1.98 -6.57 -16.68
CA PRO A 201 -3.01 -6.94 -15.69
C PRO A 201 -2.99 -6.05 -14.43
N GLU A 202 -1.83 -5.52 -14.06
CA GLU A 202 -1.63 -4.62 -12.92
C GLU A 202 -2.31 -3.25 -13.13
N THR A 203 -2.26 -2.69 -14.34
CA THR A 203 -2.89 -1.40 -14.67
C THR A 203 -4.42 -1.52 -14.76
N ALA A 204 -4.93 -2.66 -15.21
CA ALA A 204 -6.36 -2.95 -15.20
C ALA A 204 -6.91 -3.09 -13.76
N LEU A 205 -6.17 -3.78 -12.90
CA LEU A 205 -6.50 -3.90 -11.47
C LEU A 205 -6.49 -2.54 -10.77
N ASP A 206 -5.45 -1.73 -11.00
CA ASP A 206 -5.33 -0.38 -10.44
C ASP A 206 -6.50 0.51 -10.86
N SER A 207 -6.85 0.52 -12.15
CA SER A 207 -7.98 1.28 -12.67
C SER A 207 -9.29 0.89 -11.99
N SER A 208 -9.53 -0.42 -11.84
CA SER A 208 -10.74 -0.95 -11.20
C SER A 208 -10.83 -0.56 -9.74
N LEU A 209 -9.73 -0.69 -8.99
CA LEU A 209 -9.66 -0.28 -7.58
C LEU A 209 -9.83 1.23 -7.43
N ASN A 210 -9.27 2.04 -8.33
CA ASN A 210 -9.45 3.48 -8.33
C ASN A 210 -10.92 3.88 -8.57
N TYR A 211 -11.62 3.22 -9.49
CA TYR A 211 -13.06 3.44 -9.67
C TYR A 211 -13.87 3.10 -8.42
N ILE A 212 -13.59 1.94 -7.79
CA ILE A 212 -14.25 1.54 -6.55
C ILE A 212 -13.95 2.56 -5.44
N CYS A 213 -12.69 2.97 -5.27
CA CYS A 213 -12.29 3.96 -4.26
C CYS A 213 -13.01 5.30 -4.45
N LYS A 214 -13.05 5.82 -5.68
CA LYS A 214 -13.76 7.07 -6.00
C LYS A 214 -15.25 6.98 -5.70
N PHE A 215 -15.89 5.88 -6.09
CA PHE A 215 -17.31 5.70 -5.86
C PHE A 215 -17.64 5.57 -4.37
N LEU A 216 -16.83 4.83 -3.61
CA LEU A 216 -16.98 4.74 -2.16
C LEU A 216 -16.72 6.08 -1.46
N ALA A 217 -15.78 6.89 -1.97
CA ALA A 217 -15.53 8.23 -1.45
C ALA A 217 -16.74 9.14 -1.65
N LEU A 218 -17.37 9.07 -2.83
CA LEU A 218 -18.62 9.77 -3.12
C LEU A 218 -19.74 9.34 -2.14
N CYS A 219 -19.91 8.03 -1.93
CA CYS A 219 -20.87 7.49 -0.96
C CYS A 219 -20.60 8.00 0.47
N ALA A 220 -19.33 8.02 0.90
CA ALA A 220 -18.92 8.44 2.23
C ALA A 220 -19.18 9.93 2.49
N VAL A 221 -19.02 10.79 1.47
CA VAL A 221 -19.32 12.22 1.55
C VAL A 221 -20.83 12.46 1.59
N ALA A 222 -21.57 11.75 0.75
CA ALA A 222 -22.98 12.01 0.57
C ALA A 222 -23.87 11.45 1.67
N GLN A 223 -23.52 10.30 2.22
CA GLN A 223 -24.25 9.70 3.33
C GLN A 223 -23.26 9.21 4.41
N PRO A 224 -22.69 10.14 5.21
CA PRO A 224 -21.69 9.82 6.24
C PRO A 224 -22.13 8.76 7.25
N ALA A 225 -23.44 8.63 7.45
CA ALA A 225 -24.07 7.71 8.39
C ALA A 225 -24.45 6.34 7.78
N VAL A 226 -24.09 6.05 6.52
CA VAL A 226 -24.53 4.84 5.82
C VAL A 226 -23.92 3.56 6.37
N TYR A 227 -22.65 3.61 6.78
CA TYR A 227 -21.94 2.48 7.37
C TYR A 227 -21.92 2.61 8.89
N THR A 228 -22.02 1.47 9.56
CA THR A 228 -21.74 1.37 10.99
C THR A 228 -20.23 1.48 11.25
N ASP A 229 -19.84 1.88 12.46
CA ASP A 229 -18.42 1.92 12.84
C ASP A 229 -17.71 0.57 12.61
N ARG A 230 -18.41 -0.56 12.79
CA ARG A 230 -17.84 -1.89 12.52
C ARG A 230 -17.56 -2.09 11.03
N GLU A 231 -18.48 -1.68 10.16
CA GLU A 231 -18.29 -1.77 8.71
C GLU A 231 -17.20 -0.83 8.22
N LEU A 232 -17.12 0.39 8.78
CA LEU A 232 -16.03 1.33 8.48
C LEU A 232 -14.65 0.74 8.82
N LEU A 233 -14.52 0.10 9.99
CA LEU A 233 -13.27 -0.57 10.38
C LEU A 233 -12.90 -1.69 9.40
N ASN A 234 -13.87 -2.53 9.04
CA ASN A 234 -13.66 -3.63 8.08
C ASN A 234 -13.31 -3.11 6.67
N LEU A 235 -13.94 -2.01 6.22
CA LEU A 235 -13.62 -1.36 4.94
C LEU A 235 -12.20 -0.82 4.94
N ILE A 236 -11.80 -0.09 5.99
CA ILE A 236 -10.44 0.43 6.13
C ILE A 236 -9.42 -0.72 6.10
N GLU A 237 -9.67 -1.80 6.84
CA GLU A 237 -8.82 -2.98 6.87
C GLU A 237 -8.70 -3.64 5.48
N LEU A 238 -9.82 -3.83 4.76
CA LEU A 238 -9.85 -4.39 3.41
C LEU A 238 -9.06 -3.53 2.42
N LEU A 239 -9.28 -2.21 2.47
CA LEU A 239 -8.61 -1.22 1.61
C LEU A 239 -7.10 -1.16 1.89
N CYS A 240 -6.69 -1.19 3.16
CA CYS A 240 -5.29 -1.24 3.55
C CYS A 240 -4.61 -2.54 3.07
N ARG A 241 -5.28 -3.69 3.19
CA ARG A 241 -4.77 -4.95 2.60
C ARG A 241 -4.57 -4.82 1.11
N ALA A 242 -5.60 -4.40 0.37
CA ALA A 242 -5.51 -4.23 -1.08
C ALA A 242 -4.40 -3.23 -1.48
N GLY A 243 -4.22 -2.16 -0.70
CA GLY A 243 -3.17 -1.18 -0.90
C GLY A 243 -1.76 -1.76 -0.84
N LEU A 244 -1.55 -2.82 -0.06
CA LEU A 244 -0.26 -3.50 0.10
C LEU A 244 0.06 -4.51 -1.00
N ASP A 245 -0.84 -4.75 -1.97
CA ASP A 245 -0.58 -5.71 -3.03
C ASP A 245 0.74 -5.41 -3.76
N ALA A 246 1.57 -6.44 -3.96
CA ALA A 246 2.90 -6.30 -4.55
C ALA A 246 2.86 -5.78 -6.00
N GLY A 247 1.77 -6.05 -6.75
CA GLY A 247 1.58 -5.53 -8.11
C GLY A 247 1.22 -4.04 -8.14
N LEU A 248 0.73 -3.48 -7.03
CA LEU A 248 0.28 -2.09 -6.95
C LEU A 248 1.25 -1.16 -6.23
N ARG A 249 2.39 -1.67 -5.74
CA ARG A 249 3.34 -0.93 -4.87
C ARG A 249 4.00 0.30 -5.51
N LEU A 250 4.06 0.35 -6.85
CA LEU A 250 4.66 1.45 -7.61
C LEU A 250 3.62 2.48 -8.07
N LEU A 251 2.33 2.20 -7.88
CA LEU A 251 1.23 3.01 -8.41
C LEU A 251 0.78 4.06 -7.38
N PRO A 252 0.30 5.23 -7.85
CA PRO A 252 -0.16 6.28 -6.97
C PRO A 252 -1.35 5.80 -6.13
N LYS A 253 -1.35 6.14 -4.84
CA LYS A 253 -2.39 5.72 -3.88
C LYS A 253 -3.38 6.83 -3.55
N THR A 254 -3.45 7.90 -4.35
CA THR A 254 -4.20 9.12 -3.99
C THR A 254 -5.69 8.87 -3.72
N ASP A 255 -6.36 8.10 -4.57
CA ASP A 255 -7.79 7.79 -4.40
C ASP A 255 -8.04 6.92 -3.15
N LEU A 256 -7.15 5.96 -2.88
CA LEU A 256 -7.16 5.15 -1.66
C LEU A 256 -6.96 6.02 -0.42
N GLN A 257 -5.94 6.88 -0.41
CA GLN A 257 -5.62 7.76 0.72
C GLN A 257 -6.77 8.73 1.02
N GLN A 258 -7.41 9.27 -0.02
CA GLN A 258 -8.57 10.15 0.11
C GLN A 258 -9.78 9.40 0.68
N LEU A 259 -10.05 8.18 0.22
CA LEU A 259 -11.11 7.36 0.77
C LEU A 259 -10.86 7.03 2.24
N LEU A 260 -9.65 6.59 2.60
CA LEU A 260 -9.29 6.28 3.99
C LEU A 260 -9.50 7.48 4.92
N LEU A 261 -9.14 8.68 4.46
CA LEU A 261 -9.41 9.92 5.20
C LEU A 261 -10.90 10.10 5.48
N LEU A 262 -11.74 9.99 4.46
CA LEU A 262 -13.20 10.15 4.60
C LEU A 262 -13.82 9.09 5.52
N LEU A 263 -13.38 7.84 5.40
CA LEU A 263 -13.88 6.75 6.25
C LEU A 263 -13.52 6.95 7.72
N LEU A 264 -12.32 7.48 8.02
CA LEU A 264 -11.91 7.79 9.40
C LEU A 264 -12.76 8.91 10.01
N GLU A 265 -13.07 9.96 9.25
CA GLU A 265 -13.92 11.06 9.72
C GLU A 265 -15.37 10.61 9.96
N ASN A 266 -15.84 9.58 9.28
CA ASN A 266 -17.19 9.04 9.45
C ASN A 266 -17.36 8.12 10.68
N ILE A 267 -16.28 7.74 11.37
CA ILE A 267 -16.36 6.94 12.61
C ILE A 267 -16.98 7.78 13.74
N ARG A 268 -17.97 7.22 14.45
CA ARG A 268 -18.66 7.94 15.52
C ARG A 268 -17.91 7.81 16.85
N GLU A 269 -17.64 6.58 17.28
CA GLU A 269 -17.02 6.27 18.58
C GLU A 269 -15.48 6.20 18.48
N TRP A 270 -14.86 7.30 18.05
CA TRP A 270 -13.45 7.33 17.66
C TRP A 270 -12.46 6.77 18.71
N PRO A 271 -12.44 7.22 19.99
CA PRO A 271 -11.42 6.76 20.94
C PRO A 271 -11.45 5.24 21.18
N GLY A 272 -12.63 4.63 21.24
CA GLY A 272 -12.77 3.18 21.40
C GLY A 272 -12.40 2.41 20.12
N LYS A 273 -12.71 2.98 18.95
CA LYS A 273 -12.45 2.36 17.65
C LYS A 273 -11.00 2.49 17.19
N LEU A 274 -10.30 3.53 17.60
CA LEU A 274 -8.87 3.73 17.33
C LEU A 274 -8.03 2.54 17.80
N GLN A 275 -8.23 2.09 19.05
CA GLN A 275 -7.49 0.95 19.59
C GLN A 275 -7.78 -0.34 18.81
N GLN A 276 -9.05 -0.59 18.48
CA GLN A 276 -9.45 -1.74 17.67
C GLN A 276 -8.78 -1.69 16.29
N LEU A 277 -8.82 -0.52 15.63
CA LEU A 277 -8.25 -0.34 14.31
C LEU A 277 -6.73 -0.56 14.30
N CYS A 278 -5.99 0.04 15.25
CA CYS A 278 -4.54 -0.13 15.35
C CYS A 278 -4.15 -1.61 15.51
N ARG A 279 -4.86 -2.37 16.35
CA ARG A 279 -4.61 -3.81 16.56
C ARG A 279 -4.90 -4.65 15.33
N THR A 280 -5.93 -4.29 14.58
CA THR A 280 -6.29 -4.97 13.33
C THR A 280 -5.25 -4.67 12.25
N LEU A 281 -4.90 -3.40 12.06
CA LEU A 281 -3.96 -2.96 11.03
C LEU A 281 -2.53 -3.45 11.30
N SER A 282 -2.11 -3.58 12.56
CA SER A 282 -0.78 -4.12 12.89
C SER A 282 -0.63 -5.62 12.56
N LYS A 283 -1.74 -6.31 12.29
CA LYS A 283 -1.79 -7.73 11.90
C LYS A 283 -2.07 -7.94 10.41
N VAL A 284 -2.12 -6.86 9.63
CA VAL A 284 -2.37 -6.94 8.19
C VAL A 284 -1.18 -7.59 7.45
N SER A 285 0.04 -7.44 7.98
CA SER A 285 1.27 -8.00 7.43
C SER A 285 2.27 -8.25 8.56
N ASP A 286 3.06 -9.30 8.46
CA ASP A 286 4.17 -9.57 9.39
C ASP A 286 5.45 -8.79 9.02
N HIS A 287 5.54 -8.26 7.79
CA HIS A 287 6.72 -7.53 7.33
C HIS A 287 6.72 -6.06 7.78
N HIS A 288 7.75 -5.65 8.53
CA HIS A 288 7.89 -4.29 9.07
C HIS A 288 7.78 -3.16 8.03
N HIS A 289 8.34 -3.33 6.82
CA HIS A 289 8.24 -2.32 5.75
C HIS A 289 6.84 -2.21 5.14
N ASN A 290 6.07 -3.29 5.09
CA ASN A 290 4.66 -3.24 4.66
C ASN A 290 3.83 -2.49 5.71
N LEU A 291 4.05 -2.74 7.00
CA LEU A 291 3.39 -1.99 8.08
C LEU A 291 3.75 -0.50 8.08
N LEU A 292 5.00 -0.15 7.76
CA LEU A 292 5.40 1.24 7.53
C LEU A 292 4.65 1.86 6.33
N ALA A 293 4.55 1.15 5.20
CA ALA A 293 3.78 1.62 4.04
C ALA A 293 2.29 1.81 4.39
N LEU A 294 1.74 0.92 5.22
CA LEU A 294 0.36 1.03 5.70
C LEU A 294 0.14 2.31 6.52
N VAL A 295 1.06 2.65 7.43
CA VAL A 295 1.01 3.94 8.16
C VAL A 295 1.04 5.13 7.20
N GLN A 296 1.79 5.03 6.09
CA GLN A 296 1.90 6.07 5.07
C GLN A 296 0.65 6.20 4.17
N PHE A 297 -0.28 5.25 4.20
CA PHE A 297 -1.58 5.39 3.52
C PHE A 297 -2.49 6.44 4.17
N PHE A 298 -2.28 6.75 5.44
CA PHE A 298 -3.08 7.76 6.14
C PHE A 298 -2.43 9.13 5.98
N LEU A 299 -3.17 10.17 5.56
CA LEU A 299 -2.62 11.52 5.39
C LEU A 299 -2.64 12.29 6.72
N ASP A 300 -1.60 13.07 7.04
CA ASP A 300 -1.51 13.82 8.32
C ASP A 300 -2.35 15.11 8.37
N VAL A 301 -3.44 15.16 7.60
CA VAL A 301 -4.29 16.35 7.43
C VAL A 301 -5.30 16.56 8.56
N THR A 302 -5.85 15.50 9.15
CA THR A 302 -6.83 15.59 10.25
C THR A 302 -6.27 15.09 11.58
N SER A 303 -6.86 15.53 12.69
CA SER A 303 -6.48 15.09 14.04
C SER A 303 -6.64 13.58 14.21
N ARG A 304 -7.74 12.99 13.72
CA ARG A 304 -7.97 11.55 13.77
C ARG A 304 -6.91 10.77 13.00
N SER A 305 -6.54 11.23 11.82
CA SER A 305 -5.49 10.58 11.04
C SER A 305 -4.12 10.69 11.72
N ARG A 306 -3.78 11.84 12.31
CA ARG A 306 -2.57 12.00 13.13
C ARG A 306 -2.56 11.07 14.34
N GLN A 307 -3.67 10.97 15.07
CA GLN A 307 -3.83 10.04 16.20
C GLN A 307 -3.64 8.58 15.75
N LEU A 308 -4.27 8.18 14.64
CA LEU A 308 -4.10 6.84 14.07
C LEU A 308 -2.65 6.56 13.69
N ARG A 309 -2.01 7.46 12.93
CA ARG A 309 -0.62 7.32 12.50
C ARG A 309 0.34 7.21 13.68
N SER A 310 0.18 8.06 14.70
CA SER A 310 0.99 8.02 15.92
C SER A 310 0.80 6.68 16.66
N GLN A 311 -0.46 6.33 16.98
CA GLN A 311 -0.75 5.13 17.76
C GLN A 311 -0.38 3.84 17.02
N LEU A 312 -0.71 3.74 15.74
CA LEU A 312 -0.37 2.58 14.92
C LEU A 312 1.14 2.42 14.79
N SER A 313 1.89 3.53 14.60
CA SER A 313 3.35 3.48 14.54
C SER A 313 3.93 2.94 15.84
N LEU A 314 3.44 3.40 16.99
CA LEU A 314 3.90 2.94 18.30
C LEU A 314 3.57 1.45 18.53
N VAL A 315 2.35 1.02 18.17
CA VAL A 315 1.93 -0.40 18.25
C VAL A 315 2.79 -1.29 17.36
N VAL A 316 3.09 -0.86 16.13
CA VAL A 316 3.97 -1.61 15.21
C VAL A 316 5.39 -1.68 15.75
N ILE A 317 5.94 -0.58 16.28
CA ILE A 317 7.28 -0.61 16.90
C ILE A 317 7.30 -1.60 18.07
N ALA A 318 6.32 -1.52 18.96
CA ALA A 318 6.20 -2.44 20.09
C ALA A 318 6.00 -3.89 19.63
N GLN A 319 5.24 -4.14 18.56
CA GLN A 319 5.06 -5.48 17.96
C GLN A 319 6.38 -6.08 17.49
N MET A 320 7.14 -5.31 16.72
CA MET A 320 8.39 -5.76 16.09
C MET A 320 9.54 -5.92 17.10
N LEU A 321 9.36 -5.41 18.33
CA LEU A 321 10.32 -5.51 19.42
C LEU A 321 9.84 -6.42 20.56
N ASP A 322 8.69 -7.09 20.39
CA ASP A 322 8.06 -7.95 21.40
C ASP A 322 7.80 -7.25 22.74
N GLN A 323 7.31 -6.00 22.70
CA GLN A 323 7.02 -5.13 23.86
C GLN A 323 5.55 -4.66 23.93
N GLN A 324 4.61 -5.40 23.31
CA GLN A 324 3.20 -4.96 23.26
C GLN A 324 2.51 -4.95 24.63
N ASP A 325 2.85 -5.90 25.50
CA ASP A 325 2.19 -6.10 26.80
C ASP A 325 2.87 -5.34 27.95
N THR A 326 4.07 -4.81 27.74
CA THR A 326 4.91 -4.20 28.78
C THR A 326 4.72 -2.69 28.91
N LEU A 327 4.22 -2.01 27.87
CA LEU A 327 4.17 -0.54 27.81
C LEU A 327 2.74 0.02 27.77
N PRO A 328 2.49 1.20 28.37
CA PRO A 328 1.19 1.86 28.33
C PRO A 328 0.97 2.57 26.98
N LEU A 329 0.92 1.81 25.88
CA LEU A 329 0.86 2.33 24.50
C LEU A 329 -0.35 3.25 24.25
N TRP A 330 -1.45 3.03 24.96
CA TRP A 330 -2.74 3.70 24.75
C TRP A 330 -2.89 5.02 25.51
N GLN A 331 -1.89 5.41 26.33
CA GLN A 331 -1.90 6.67 27.05
C GLN A 331 -1.20 7.75 26.21
N GLU A 332 -1.95 8.70 25.65
CA GLU A 332 -1.40 9.78 24.80
C GLU A 332 -0.24 10.53 25.47
N LYS A 333 -0.38 10.86 26.76
CA LYS A 333 0.66 11.56 27.53
C LYS A 333 1.95 10.75 27.74
N ALA A 334 1.88 9.41 27.62
CA ALA A 334 3.01 8.51 27.82
C ALA A 334 3.62 7.99 26.50
N GLN A 335 3.18 8.49 25.35
CA GLN A 335 3.68 8.00 24.06
C GLN A 335 5.17 8.30 23.85
N LEU A 336 5.61 9.54 24.15
CA LEU A 336 7.01 9.93 23.99
C LEU A 336 7.94 9.19 24.96
N SER A 337 7.50 9.01 26.21
CA SER A 337 8.26 8.25 27.19
C SER A 337 8.33 6.76 26.82
N SER A 338 7.23 6.16 26.34
CA SER A 338 7.23 4.78 25.81
C SER A 338 8.16 4.65 24.61
N LEU A 339 8.14 5.62 23.69
CA LEU A 339 9.03 5.65 22.52
C LEU A 339 10.51 5.73 22.93
N SER A 340 10.83 6.49 23.98
CA SER A 340 12.19 6.61 24.50
C SER A 340 12.75 5.27 24.99
N GLN A 341 11.90 4.45 25.61
CA GLN A 341 12.26 3.10 26.04
C GLN A 341 12.47 2.17 24.84
N LEU A 342 11.59 2.25 23.84
CA LEU A 342 11.67 1.43 22.62
C LEU A 342 12.91 1.76 21.77
N LEU A 343 13.33 3.04 21.67
CA LEU A 343 14.53 3.45 20.94
C LEU A 343 15.79 2.73 21.44
N SER A 344 15.87 2.40 22.72
CA SER A 344 17.02 1.69 23.29
C SER A 344 17.19 0.27 22.71
N LEU A 345 16.07 -0.36 22.32
CA LEU A 345 15.98 -1.71 21.73
C LEU A 345 16.19 -1.70 20.21
N MET A 346 15.94 -0.57 19.55
CA MET A 346 16.10 -0.39 18.10
C MET A 346 17.56 -0.37 17.63
N ARG A 347 18.52 -0.45 18.55
CA ARG A 347 19.96 -0.50 18.24
C ARG A 347 20.25 -1.65 17.26
N PRO A 348 20.95 -1.42 16.12
CA PRO A 348 21.22 -2.45 15.13
C PRO A 348 21.90 -3.72 15.68
N SER A 349 22.79 -3.59 16.66
CA SER A 349 23.44 -4.75 17.29
C SER A 349 22.48 -5.56 18.17
N SER A 350 21.56 -4.91 18.89
CA SER A 350 20.52 -5.59 19.68
C SER A 350 19.52 -6.31 18.76
N LEU A 351 19.07 -5.63 17.70
CA LEU A 351 18.18 -6.23 16.69
C LEU A 351 18.83 -7.42 15.99
N ARG A 352 20.13 -7.36 15.74
CA ARG A 352 20.87 -8.47 15.15
C ARG A 352 20.92 -9.70 16.07
N GLN A 353 21.05 -9.49 17.38
CA GLN A 353 20.98 -10.58 18.35
C GLN A 353 19.58 -11.18 18.39
N TYR A 354 18.55 -10.33 18.43
CA TYR A 354 17.15 -10.73 18.40
C TYR A 354 16.79 -11.57 17.17
N LEU A 355 17.13 -11.08 15.97
CA LEU A 355 16.89 -11.80 14.70
C LEU A 355 17.69 -13.11 14.63
N GLY A 356 18.91 -13.11 15.18
CA GLY A 356 19.77 -14.29 15.24
C GLY A 356 19.24 -15.42 16.13
N SER A 357 18.51 -15.08 17.20
CA SER A 357 17.87 -16.08 18.06
C SER A 357 16.63 -16.73 17.44
N GLU A 358 15.93 -16.05 16.53
CA GLU A 358 14.72 -16.58 15.88
C GLU A 358 15.03 -17.53 14.69
N THR A 359 16.22 -17.45 14.07
CA THR A 359 16.43 -18.06 12.75
C THR A 359 17.27 -19.34 12.66
N LEU A 360 17.85 -19.92 13.73
CA LEU A 360 18.78 -21.07 13.57
C LEU A 360 18.72 -22.19 14.63
N PRO A 361 18.72 -23.49 14.21
CA PRO A 361 19.20 -24.60 15.03
C PRO A 361 20.74 -24.53 15.23
N PRO A 362 21.32 -25.23 16.23
CA PRO A 362 22.64 -24.94 16.79
C PRO A 362 23.85 -25.42 15.95
N CYS A 363 23.77 -25.44 14.61
CA CYS A 363 24.78 -26.11 13.80
C CYS A 363 25.11 -25.37 12.51
N GLN A 364 25.57 -24.12 12.60
CA GLN A 364 26.31 -23.42 11.53
C GLN A 364 26.94 -22.11 12.03
N GLU A 365 27.78 -22.20 13.05
CA GLU A 365 28.64 -21.07 13.43
C GLU A 365 29.73 -20.88 12.37
N HIS A 366 29.94 -19.62 11.93
CA HIS A 366 31.08 -19.14 11.14
C HIS A 366 30.99 -19.20 9.60
N GLN A 367 29.98 -18.57 8.99
CA GLN A 367 30.14 -18.00 7.65
C GLN A 367 30.04 -16.47 7.64
N PRO A 368 31.04 -15.73 7.09
CA PRO A 368 31.03 -14.26 7.03
C PRO A 368 29.89 -13.69 6.17
N LYS A 369 29.34 -14.45 5.22
CA LYS A 369 28.20 -14.05 4.38
C LYS A 369 26.87 -13.98 5.15
N ALA A 370 26.65 -14.92 6.08
CA ALA A 370 25.46 -14.95 6.94
C ALA A 370 25.46 -13.80 7.95
N SER A 371 26.63 -13.51 8.54
CA SER A 371 26.87 -12.35 9.40
C SER A 371 26.50 -11.03 8.74
N ALA A 372 26.89 -10.83 7.48
CA ALA A 372 26.57 -9.62 6.73
C ALA A 372 25.07 -9.53 6.35
N GLU A 373 24.36 -10.67 6.24
CA GLU A 373 22.94 -10.68 5.87
C GLU A 373 22.05 -10.34 7.06
N LEU A 374 22.38 -10.90 8.23
CA LEU A 374 21.77 -10.54 9.50
C LEU A 374 21.97 -9.05 9.81
N ASP A 375 23.16 -8.52 9.52
CA ASP A 375 23.45 -7.09 9.66
C ASP A 375 22.54 -6.23 8.76
N HIS A 376 22.39 -6.61 7.49
CA HIS A 376 21.50 -5.92 6.57
C HIS A 376 20.03 -5.96 7.04
N LYS A 377 19.53 -7.14 7.47
CA LYS A 377 18.18 -7.30 8.01
C LYS A 377 17.96 -6.44 9.27
N ALA A 378 18.92 -6.42 10.19
CA ALA A 378 18.86 -5.59 11.39
C ALA A 378 18.83 -4.09 11.06
N CYS A 379 19.67 -3.62 10.14
CA CYS A 379 19.66 -2.23 9.69
C CYS A 379 18.36 -1.87 8.94
N TYR A 380 17.81 -2.80 8.18
CA TYR A 380 16.56 -2.60 7.46
C TYR A 380 15.36 -2.50 8.42
N LEU A 381 15.29 -3.37 9.42
CA LEU A 381 14.31 -3.27 10.50
C LEU A 381 14.47 -1.95 11.26
N CYS A 382 15.69 -1.61 11.69
CA CYS A 382 16.00 -0.35 12.37
C CYS A 382 15.53 0.87 11.55
N HIS A 383 15.76 0.86 10.23
CA HIS A 383 15.31 1.92 9.33
C HIS A 383 13.79 2.08 9.35
N SER A 384 13.03 0.98 9.26
CA SER A 384 11.57 1.06 9.33
C SER A 384 11.10 1.57 10.70
N LEU A 385 11.64 1.03 11.78
CA LEU A 385 11.29 1.42 13.15
C LEU A 385 11.60 2.89 13.43
N LEU A 386 12.75 3.39 12.94
CA LEU A 386 13.14 4.79 13.09
C LEU A 386 12.25 5.73 12.26
N THR A 387 11.83 5.29 11.08
CA THR A 387 10.86 6.05 10.29
C THR A 387 9.52 6.16 11.01
N LEU A 388 9.03 5.04 11.57
CA LEU A 388 7.82 5.01 12.41
C LEU A 388 7.96 5.90 13.66
N ALA A 389 9.11 5.87 14.33
CA ALA A 389 9.38 6.74 15.48
C ALA A 389 9.30 8.22 15.09
N GLY A 390 9.83 8.57 13.91
CA GLY A 390 9.67 9.91 13.33
C GLY A 390 8.19 10.30 13.15
N VAL A 391 7.36 9.37 12.67
CA VAL A 391 5.90 9.60 12.51
C VAL A 391 5.20 9.82 13.86
N VAL A 392 5.55 9.07 14.90
CA VAL A 392 5.00 9.26 16.26
C VAL A 392 5.22 10.69 16.75
N VAL A 393 6.45 11.20 16.60
CA VAL A 393 6.80 12.56 17.05
C VAL A 393 6.15 13.62 16.16
N SER A 394 6.13 13.44 14.84
CA SER A 394 5.58 14.43 13.90
C SER A 394 4.05 14.56 13.96
N CYS A 395 3.35 13.52 14.42
CA CYS A 395 1.89 13.53 14.52
C CYS A 395 1.38 14.10 15.85
N GLN A 396 2.26 14.47 16.78
CA GLN A 396 1.90 15.05 18.07
C GLN A 396 2.02 16.58 18.06
N ASP A 397 1.06 17.25 18.70
CA ASP A 397 1.14 18.67 19.00
C ASP A 397 2.01 18.86 20.26
N ILE A 398 3.33 18.95 20.09
CA ILE A 398 4.30 18.96 21.20
C ILE A 398 4.17 20.26 22.01
N THR A 399 3.81 20.13 23.28
CA THR A 399 3.72 21.25 24.23
C THR A 399 5.03 21.44 25.01
N PRO A 400 5.26 22.61 25.63
CA PRO A 400 6.44 22.84 26.47
C PRO A 400 6.60 21.83 27.62
N ASP A 401 5.50 21.27 28.13
CA ASP A 401 5.51 20.25 29.19
C ASP A 401 6.17 18.94 28.74
N GLN A 402 6.18 18.68 27.43
CA GLN A 402 6.79 17.49 26.81
C GLN A 402 8.24 17.72 26.36
N TRP A 403 8.78 18.93 26.58
CA TRP A 403 10.13 19.31 26.15
C TRP A 403 11.20 18.37 26.71
N GLY A 404 11.10 17.99 27.98
CA GLY A 404 12.05 17.06 28.62
C GLY A 404 12.03 15.65 28.01
N GLU A 405 10.85 15.15 27.63
CA GLU A 405 10.70 13.85 26.96
C GLU A 405 11.29 13.88 25.55
N LEU A 406 11.09 14.98 24.81
CA LEU A 406 11.70 15.16 23.49
C LEU A 406 13.23 15.27 23.58
N GLN A 407 13.76 15.92 24.63
CA GLN A 407 15.19 15.98 24.87
C GLN A 407 15.75 14.58 25.15
N LEU A 408 15.04 13.77 25.95
CA LEU A 408 15.39 12.38 26.19
C LEU A 408 15.39 11.57 24.89
N LEU A 409 14.40 11.74 24.01
CA LEU A 409 14.35 11.07 22.71
C LEU A 409 15.57 11.39 21.84
N CYS A 410 15.97 12.66 21.76
CA CYS A 410 17.19 13.07 21.06
C CYS A 410 18.44 12.38 21.62
N MET A 411 18.58 12.33 22.95
CA MET A 411 19.71 11.65 23.60
C MET A 411 19.70 10.14 23.34
N GLN A 412 18.53 9.49 23.40
CA GLN A 412 18.38 8.06 23.12
C GLN A 412 18.71 7.73 21.66
N LEU A 413 18.26 8.55 20.72
CA LEU A 413 18.56 8.39 19.29
C LEU A 413 20.07 8.42 19.04
N ASP A 414 20.78 9.41 19.59
CA ASP A 414 22.23 9.54 19.40
C ASP A 414 23.00 8.39 20.07
N ARG A 415 22.63 8.08 21.32
CA ARG A 415 23.27 7.03 22.12
C ARG A 415 23.06 5.62 21.58
N HIS A 416 21.89 5.31 21.02
CA HIS A 416 21.54 3.93 20.64
C HIS A 416 21.64 3.65 19.15
N ILE A 417 21.53 4.67 18.30
CA ILE A 417 21.50 4.49 16.84
C ILE A 417 22.70 5.20 16.20
N SER A 418 22.80 6.53 16.30
CA SER A 418 23.79 7.33 15.54
C SER A 418 25.24 6.93 15.81
N THR A 419 25.61 6.79 17.09
CA THR A 419 27.00 6.50 17.51
C THR A 419 27.48 5.08 17.18
N HIS A 420 26.56 4.16 16.89
CA HIS A 420 26.86 2.74 16.71
C HIS A 420 26.91 2.28 15.25
N ILE A 421 26.59 3.17 14.29
CA ILE A 421 26.61 2.84 12.87
C ILE A 421 28.00 3.12 12.28
N ARG A 422 28.76 2.06 12.02
CA ARG A 422 30.04 2.15 11.29
C ARG A 422 29.80 2.12 9.79
N GLU A 423 30.04 3.24 9.13
CA GLU A 423 29.94 3.38 7.68
C GLU A 423 31.01 2.53 6.97
N SER A 424 30.64 1.99 5.82
CA SER A 424 31.55 1.30 4.92
C SER A 424 31.04 1.47 3.49
N PRO A 425 31.91 1.73 2.50
CA PRO A 425 31.52 1.88 1.10
C PRO A 425 30.86 0.62 0.53
N GLN A 426 31.08 -0.54 1.16
CA GLN A 426 30.45 -1.81 0.76
C GLN A 426 29.09 -2.07 1.44
N ALA A 427 28.69 -1.21 2.39
CA ALA A 427 27.51 -1.37 3.24
C ALA A 427 26.61 -0.13 3.19
N MET A 428 26.13 0.25 2.00
CA MET A 428 25.30 1.44 1.79
C MET A 428 24.04 1.50 2.65
N HIS A 429 23.47 0.36 3.07
CA HIS A 429 22.37 0.32 4.04
C HIS A 429 22.71 0.99 5.37
N ARG A 430 23.97 0.91 5.84
CA ARG A 430 24.43 1.56 7.07
C ARG A 430 24.50 3.08 6.89
N THR A 431 25.05 3.55 5.78
CA THR A 431 25.08 4.98 5.45
C THR A 431 23.66 5.55 5.39
N ARG A 432 22.74 4.89 4.67
CA ARG A 432 21.34 5.32 4.57
C ARG A 432 20.64 5.37 5.94
N LEU A 433 20.92 4.41 6.82
CA LEU A 433 20.39 4.42 8.19
C LEU A 433 20.97 5.57 9.03
N LYS A 434 22.27 5.85 8.90
CA LYS A 434 22.92 6.96 9.59
C LYS A 434 22.39 8.31 9.12
N ASP A 435 22.19 8.47 7.81
CA ASP A 435 21.58 9.67 7.24
C ASP A 435 20.16 9.88 7.76
N LEU A 436 19.34 8.81 7.82
CA LEU A 436 18.00 8.87 8.40
C LEU A 436 18.03 9.27 9.89
N ALA A 437 18.97 8.72 10.67
CA ALA A 437 19.15 9.07 12.07
C ALA A 437 19.55 10.54 12.25
N ALA A 438 20.49 11.03 11.43
CA ALA A 438 20.89 12.43 11.46
C ALA A 438 19.73 13.37 11.09
N GLN A 439 18.99 13.08 10.02
CA GLN A 439 17.82 13.88 9.62
C GLN A 439 16.73 13.87 10.70
N THR A 440 16.49 12.73 11.33
CA THR A 440 15.50 12.61 12.41
C THR A 440 15.94 13.39 13.64
N TYR A 441 17.21 13.31 14.00
CA TYR A 441 17.79 14.11 15.09
C TYR A 441 17.64 15.61 14.83
N ILE A 442 18.00 16.08 13.64
CA ILE A 442 17.87 17.50 13.26
C ILE A 442 16.41 17.96 13.40
N ARG A 443 15.45 17.21 12.83
CA ARG A 443 14.02 17.54 12.95
C ARG A 443 13.56 17.63 14.40
N TRP A 444 14.00 16.71 15.27
CA TRP A 444 13.62 16.73 16.68
C TRP A 444 14.30 17.86 17.46
N GLN A 445 15.55 18.20 17.12
CA GLN A 445 16.24 19.38 17.67
C GLN A 445 15.56 20.69 17.26
N ASP A 446 15.12 20.80 16.01
CA ASP A 446 14.36 21.94 15.55
C ASP A 446 13.07 22.07 16.38
N LEU A 447 12.32 20.97 16.57
CA LEU A 447 11.13 20.97 17.44
C LEU A 447 11.45 21.38 18.89
N LEU A 448 12.58 20.92 19.46
CA LEU A 448 13.02 21.33 20.80
C LEU A 448 13.27 22.84 20.91
N ALA A 449 13.86 23.45 19.88
CA ALA A 449 14.11 24.88 19.85
C ALA A 449 12.80 25.70 19.82
N HIS A 450 11.78 25.21 19.10
CA HIS A 450 10.47 25.86 19.04
C HIS A 450 9.64 25.69 20.32
N CYS A 451 9.79 24.56 21.01
CA CYS A 451 9.03 24.24 22.22
C CYS A 451 9.75 24.65 23.52
N GLN A 452 10.86 25.40 23.44
CA GLN A 452 11.65 25.75 24.62
C GLN A 452 10.79 26.53 25.62
N PRO A 453 10.65 26.05 26.88
CA PRO A 453 9.89 26.77 27.88
C PRO A 453 10.54 28.14 28.10
N GLN A 454 9.76 29.20 27.91
CA GLN A 454 10.20 30.55 28.26
C GLN A 454 10.56 30.52 29.74
N ALA A 455 11.85 30.70 30.05
CA ALA A 455 12.28 30.87 31.42
C ALA A 455 11.41 32.00 32.00
N GLN A 456 10.67 31.71 33.07
CA GLN A 456 10.14 32.76 33.93
C GLN A 456 11.35 33.58 34.34
N TYR A 457 11.56 34.73 33.71
CA TYR A 457 12.50 35.71 34.18
C TYR A 457 12.02 36.08 35.59
N PHE A 458 12.63 35.46 36.60
CA PHE A 458 12.66 36.00 37.95
C PHE A 458 13.20 37.42 37.79
N SER A 459 12.32 38.41 37.89
CA SER A 459 12.72 39.81 38.04
C SER A 459 13.34 39.95 39.43
N PRO A 460 14.65 40.14 39.60
CA PRO A 460 15.29 40.22 40.92
C PRO A 460 15.12 41.61 41.56
N TRP A 461 14.15 42.41 41.10
CA TRP A 461 14.00 43.81 41.50
C TRP A 461 12.56 44.08 41.93
N LYS A 462 12.21 43.57 43.10
CA LYS A 462 11.18 44.13 43.98
C LYS A 462 11.63 43.89 45.42
N ASP A 463 12.49 44.77 45.88
CA ASP A 463 12.56 45.21 47.28
C ASP A 463 12.61 46.75 47.26
#